data_AF-A0A2E4S3H1-F1
#
_entry.id   AF-A0A2E4S3H1-F1
#
_cell.length_a   1.000
_cell.length_b   1.000
_cell.length_c   1.000
_cell.angle_alpha   90.00
_cell.angle_beta   90.00
_cell.angle_gamma   90.00
#
_symmetry.space_group_name_H-M   'P 1'
#
loop_
_entity.id
_entity.type
_entity.pdbx_description
1 polymer ?
#
loop_
_entity_poly.entity_id
_entity_poly.type
_entity_poly.pdbx_seq_one_letter_code
_entity_poly.pdbx_strand_id
1 'polypeptide(L)'
;MQSLADVLKVDRKALHYHVKDRQSLFELLARHTFSQRLLQTRVNDASDWKDACRIYGRDLAESASGLAELLDYLWFGDLMNDLPLEPVESMFAHLSAAGFTDEDAIRLMTALSTLCLGHARDLAQAHKEVAQTRRHLLQSVLSAQADCTFPNLERIASLGVDTYSSEQLTFSVELLIEGASEKLGRTRKR
;
A
#
# COMPACT_ATOMS: atom_id res chain seq x y z
N MET A 1 19.65 -6.44 20.17
CA MET A 1 19.23 -7.62 20.96
C MET A 1 19.59 -7.49 22.43
N GLN A 2 20.86 -7.33 22.83
CA GLN A 2 21.22 -7.18 24.25
C GLN A 2 20.50 -6.00 24.93
N SER A 3 20.55 -4.82 24.33
CA SER A 3 19.83 -3.64 24.83
C SER A 3 18.32 -3.85 25.02
N LEU A 4 17.67 -4.68 24.20
CA LEU A 4 16.25 -5.01 24.39
C LEU A 4 16.05 -5.97 25.56
N ALA A 5 16.92 -6.97 25.71
CA ALA A 5 16.89 -7.89 26.84
C ALA A 5 17.08 -7.15 28.17
N ASP A 6 17.98 -6.16 28.20
CA ASP A 6 18.23 -5.30 29.36
C ASP A 6 16.97 -4.47 29.73
N VAL A 7 16.30 -3.88 28.74
CA VAL A 7 15.05 -3.11 28.93
C VAL A 7 13.91 -4.01 29.43
N LEU A 8 13.77 -5.20 28.84
CA LEU A 8 12.75 -6.17 29.22
C LEU A 8 13.07 -6.92 30.52
N LYS A 9 14.28 -6.74 31.08
CA LYS A 9 14.79 -7.43 32.27
C LYS A 9 14.73 -8.96 32.14
N VAL A 10 15.02 -9.48 30.94
CA VAL A 10 15.06 -10.93 30.64
C VAL A 10 16.45 -11.35 30.18
N ASP A 11 16.74 -12.66 30.27
CA ASP A 11 17.96 -13.20 29.66
C ASP A 11 17.88 -13.17 28.13
N ARG A 12 19.02 -12.94 27.47
CA ARG A 12 19.11 -12.90 26.01
C ARG A 12 18.66 -14.21 25.35
N LYS A 13 18.88 -15.38 25.98
CA LYS A 13 18.41 -16.68 25.47
C LYS A 13 16.88 -16.78 25.52
N ALA A 14 16.25 -16.24 26.57
CA ALA A 14 14.79 -16.18 26.66
C ALA A 14 14.20 -15.31 25.54
N LEU A 15 14.83 -14.17 25.25
CA LEU A 15 14.43 -13.33 24.11
C LEU A 15 14.64 -14.05 22.77
N HIS A 16 15.76 -14.77 22.59
CA HIS A 16 16.05 -15.55 21.37
C HIS A 16 15.05 -16.68 21.11
N TYR A 17 14.39 -17.22 22.15
CA TYR A 17 13.34 -18.23 22.00
C TYR A 17 12.12 -17.68 21.24
N HIS A 18 11.81 -16.40 21.45
CA HIS A 18 10.68 -15.73 20.78
C HIS A 18 11.10 -15.02 19.50
N VAL A 19 12.31 -14.44 19.46
CA VAL A 19 12.78 -13.64 18.33
C VAL A 19 14.25 -13.94 18.07
N LYS A 20 14.51 -14.61 16.94
CA LYS A 20 15.83 -15.19 16.61
C LYS A 20 16.94 -14.14 16.52
N ASP A 21 16.66 -12.99 15.92
CA ASP A 21 17.62 -11.93 15.67
C ASP A 21 16.95 -10.55 15.52
N ARG A 22 17.76 -9.52 15.26
CA ARG A 22 17.30 -8.14 15.09
C ARG A 22 16.38 -7.97 13.87
N GLN A 23 16.62 -8.73 12.80
CA GLN A 23 15.80 -8.63 11.60
C GLN A 23 14.39 -9.18 11.86
N SER A 24 14.31 -10.37 12.45
CA SER A 24 13.05 -11.00 12.86
C SER A 24 12.26 -10.12 13.84
N LEU A 25 12.96 -9.37 14.71
CA LEU A 25 12.34 -8.40 15.61
C LEU A 25 11.69 -7.25 14.84
N PHE A 26 12.39 -6.68 13.86
CA PHE A 26 11.88 -5.56 13.06
C PHE A 26 10.76 -5.98 12.12
N GLU A 27 10.81 -7.18 11.55
CA GLU A 27 9.70 -7.76 10.78
C GLU A 27 8.46 -7.93 11.66
N LEU A 28 8.60 -8.46 12.88
CA LEU A 28 7.50 -8.58 13.84
C LEU A 28 6.94 -7.22 14.23
N LEU A 29 7.80 -6.24 14.51
CA LEU A 29 7.38 -4.89 14.86
C LEU A 29 6.68 -4.18 13.70
N ALA A 30 7.18 -4.31 12.48
CA ALA A 30 6.57 -3.75 11.28
C ALA A 30 5.17 -4.34 11.05
N ARG A 31 5.04 -5.68 11.11
CA ARG A 31 3.75 -6.39 10.99
C ARG A 31 2.77 -5.97 12.08
N HIS A 32 3.21 -5.96 13.34
CA HIS A 32 2.36 -5.57 14.47
C HIS A 32 1.89 -4.12 14.35
N THR A 33 2.81 -3.19 14.08
CA THR A 33 2.49 -1.77 13.94
C THR A 33 1.55 -1.51 12.77
N PHE A 34 1.79 -2.16 11.63
CA PHE A 34 0.92 -2.07 10.47
C PHE A 34 -0.49 -2.58 10.78
N SER A 35 -0.61 -3.77 11.38
CA SER A 35 -1.88 -4.38 11.74
C SER A 35 -2.67 -3.50 12.73
N GLN A 36 -2.02 -2.95 13.75
CA GLN A 36 -2.63 -2.04 14.71
C GLN A 36 -3.14 -0.74 14.07
N ARG A 37 -2.42 -0.18 13.10
CA ARG A 37 -2.85 1.00 12.35
C ARG A 37 -4.05 0.67 11.45
N LEU A 38 -3.98 -0.45 10.73
CA LEU A 38 -5.04 -0.86 9.81
C LEU A 38 -6.33 -1.25 10.55
N LEU A 39 -6.26 -1.76 11.78
CA LEU A 39 -7.43 -1.98 12.65
C LEU A 39 -8.24 -0.70 12.92
N GLN A 40 -7.62 0.48 12.81
CA GLN A 40 -8.28 1.77 13.03
C GLN A 40 -9.04 2.27 11.80
N THR A 41 -9.02 1.51 10.70
CA THR A 41 -9.76 1.86 9.49
C THR A 41 -11.26 1.91 9.73
N ARG A 42 -11.93 2.80 9.01
CA ARG A 42 -13.38 3.05 9.12
C ARG A 42 -14.18 2.42 7.99
N VAL A 43 -13.72 1.30 7.43
CA VAL A 43 -14.44 0.61 6.34
C VAL A 43 -15.87 0.28 6.75
N ASN A 44 -16.11 -0.08 8.01
CA ASN A 44 -17.46 -0.32 8.55
C ASN A 44 -18.42 0.87 8.43
N ASP A 45 -17.90 2.10 8.37
CA ASP A 45 -18.69 3.33 8.28
C ASP A 45 -19.00 3.70 6.82
N ALA A 46 -18.49 2.93 5.85
CA ALA A 46 -18.63 3.22 4.43
C ALA A 46 -20.09 3.17 3.99
N SER A 47 -20.50 4.17 3.21
CA SER A 47 -21.86 4.27 2.67
C SER A 47 -22.16 3.23 1.60
N ASP A 48 -21.18 2.92 0.77
CA ASP A 48 -21.24 1.89 -0.27
C ASP A 48 -19.87 1.24 -0.49
N TRP A 49 -19.83 0.26 -1.40
CA TRP A 49 -18.59 -0.45 -1.71
C TRP A 49 -17.49 0.44 -2.32
N LYS A 50 -17.84 1.54 -2.99
CA LYS A 50 -16.86 2.47 -3.57
C LYS A 50 -16.22 3.30 -2.46
N ASP A 51 -17.04 3.78 -1.55
CA ASP A 51 -16.61 4.45 -0.33
C ASP A 51 -15.73 3.53 0.53
N ALA A 52 -16.11 2.26 0.66
CA ALA A 52 -15.31 1.23 1.32
C ALA A 52 -13.93 1.06 0.66
N CYS A 53 -13.88 0.98 -0.68
CA CYS A 53 -12.61 0.94 -1.44
C CYS A 53 -11.74 2.17 -1.16
N ARG A 54 -12.33 3.37 -1.13
CA ARG A 54 -11.59 4.63 -0.88
C ARG A 54 -11.02 4.67 0.53
N ILE A 55 -11.85 4.37 1.52
CA ILE A 55 -11.45 4.35 2.93
C ILE A 55 -10.35 3.31 3.13
N TYR A 56 -10.57 2.07 2.68
CA TYR A 56 -9.60 1.00 2.82
C TYR A 56 -8.29 1.32 2.10
N GLY A 57 -8.34 1.77 0.85
CA GLY A 57 -7.15 2.07 0.06
C GLY A 57 -6.28 3.18 0.67
N ARG A 58 -6.92 4.27 1.12
CA ARG A 58 -6.24 5.35 1.84
C ARG A 58 -5.63 4.85 3.15
N ASP A 59 -6.43 4.23 4.01
CA ASP A 59 -5.99 3.83 5.34
C ASP A 59 -4.89 2.75 5.25
N LEU A 60 -4.93 1.89 4.24
CA LEU A 60 -3.88 0.90 3.96
C LEU A 60 -2.57 1.57 3.56
N ALA A 61 -2.61 2.54 2.64
CA ALA A 61 -1.43 3.29 2.22
C ALA A 61 -0.85 4.10 3.38
N GLU A 62 -1.69 4.81 4.15
CA GLU A 62 -1.27 5.59 5.33
C GLU A 62 -0.73 4.70 6.46
N SER A 63 -1.29 3.50 6.63
CA SER A 63 -0.80 2.51 7.58
C SER A 63 0.61 2.05 7.23
N ALA A 64 0.86 1.77 5.94
CA ALA A 64 2.17 1.39 5.43
C ALA A 64 3.18 2.56 5.48
N SER A 65 2.83 3.73 4.96
CA SER A 65 3.72 4.90 4.94
C SER A 65 4.09 5.37 6.35
N GLY A 66 3.20 5.20 7.33
CA GLY A 66 3.45 5.52 8.73
C GLY A 66 4.48 4.63 9.44
N LEU A 67 4.97 3.56 8.80
CA LEU A 67 6.02 2.70 9.35
C LEU A 67 7.41 3.31 9.24
N ALA A 68 7.60 4.33 8.40
CA ALA A 68 8.89 4.97 8.14
C ALA A 68 9.99 3.93 7.84
N GLU A 69 11.08 3.90 8.63
CA GLU A 69 12.20 2.97 8.47
C GLU A 69 11.79 1.48 8.60
N LEU A 70 10.67 1.18 9.26
CA LEU A 70 10.18 -0.19 9.39
C LEU A 70 9.53 -0.73 8.12
N LEU A 71 9.21 0.12 7.13
CA LEU A 71 8.56 -0.31 5.90
C LEU A 71 9.41 -1.30 5.10
N ASP A 72 10.73 -1.19 5.16
CA ASP A 72 11.66 -2.10 4.49
C ASP A 72 11.59 -3.54 5.06
N TYR A 73 11.10 -3.69 6.28
CA TYR A 73 10.89 -4.97 6.96
C TYR A 73 9.48 -5.54 6.75
N LEU A 74 8.63 -4.85 5.96
CA LEU A 74 7.27 -5.31 5.69
C LEU A 74 7.19 -6.04 4.34
N TRP A 75 7.10 -7.37 4.43
CA TRP A 75 6.89 -8.22 3.26
C TRP A 75 5.40 -8.42 2.98
N PHE A 76 4.90 -7.75 1.94
CA PHE A 76 3.46 -7.77 1.61
C PHE A 76 2.91 -9.10 1.09
N GLY A 77 3.78 -10.00 0.59
CA GLY A 77 3.35 -11.35 0.20
C GLY A 77 2.83 -12.18 1.38
N ASP A 78 3.38 -11.94 2.58
CA ASP A 78 2.97 -12.62 3.81
C ASP A 78 1.93 -11.83 4.60
N LEU A 79 1.71 -10.55 4.25
CA LEU A 79 0.81 -9.66 4.97
C LEU A 79 -0.63 -10.17 4.99
N MET A 80 -1.04 -10.92 3.97
CA MET A 80 -2.36 -11.56 3.95
C MET A 80 -2.59 -12.53 5.11
N ASN A 81 -1.51 -13.08 5.70
CA ASN A 81 -1.60 -13.96 6.87
C ASN A 81 -1.83 -13.20 8.18
N ASP A 82 -1.56 -11.89 8.21
CA ASP A 82 -1.61 -11.05 9.43
C ASP A 82 -2.49 -9.81 9.29
N LEU A 83 -3.21 -9.70 8.18
CA LEU A 83 -4.20 -8.66 8.02
C LEU A 83 -5.25 -8.81 9.14
N PRO A 84 -5.65 -7.71 9.77
CA PRO A 84 -6.75 -7.75 10.70
C PRO A 84 -8.02 -8.20 9.98
N LEU A 85 -8.61 -9.28 10.46
CA LEU A 85 -9.75 -9.92 9.78
C LEU A 85 -11.00 -9.03 9.78
N GLU A 86 -11.20 -8.22 10.82
CA GLU A 86 -12.40 -7.38 10.95
C GLU A 86 -12.56 -6.35 9.79
N PRO A 87 -11.56 -5.50 9.47
CA PRO A 87 -11.62 -4.64 8.29
C PRO A 87 -11.80 -5.39 6.97
N VAL A 88 -11.16 -6.56 6.84
CA VAL A 88 -11.20 -7.37 5.63
C VAL A 88 -12.60 -7.95 5.43
N GLU A 89 -13.19 -8.51 6.49
CA GLU A 89 -14.55 -9.03 6.48
C GLU A 89 -15.56 -7.92 6.15
N SER A 90 -15.42 -6.75 6.76
CA SER A 90 -16.23 -5.57 6.46
C SER A 90 -16.18 -5.19 4.98
N MET A 91 -14.97 -5.15 4.42
CA MET A 91 -14.75 -4.86 3.00
C MET A 91 -15.48 -5.89 2.12
N PHE A 92 -15.34 -7.18 2.43
CA PHE A 92 -16.04 -8.24 1.70
C PHE A 92 -17.56 -8.16 1.85
N ALA A 93 -18.08 -7.76 3.01
CA ALA A 93 -19.51 -7.54 3.22
C ALA A 93 -20.04 -6.43 2.30
N HIS A 94 -19.33 -5.30 2.17
CA HIS A 94 -19.72 -4.23 1.24
C HIS A 94 -19.69 -4.68 -0.23
N LEU A 95 -18.67 -5.45 -0.63
CA LEU A 95 -18.56 -6.00 -1.98
C LEU A 95 -19.68 -7.01 -2.27
N SER A 96 -19.97 -7.90 -1.33
CA SER A 96 -21.05 -8.88 -1.44
C SER A 96 -22.42 -8.20 -1.53
N ALA A 97 -22.69 -7.18 -0.70
CA ALA A 97 -23.92 -6.39 -0.76
C ALA A 97 -24.09 -5.65 -2.10
N ALA A 98 -22.97 -5.26 -2.73
CA ALA A 98 -22.97 -4.70 -4.07
C ALA A 98 -23.15 -5.74 -5.18
N GLY A 99 -23.19 -7.04 -4.86
CA GLY A 99 -23.42 -8.13 -5.81
C GLY A 99 -22.16 -8.56 -6.57
N PHE A 100 -20.97 -8.29 -6.03
CA PHE A 100 -19.76 -8.95 -6.53
C PHE A 100 -19.83 -10.45 -6.22
N THR A 101 -19.27 -11.26 -7.11
CA THR A 101 -18.97 -12.67 -6.81
C THR A 101 -17.78 -12.73 -5.85
N ASP A 102 -17.65 -13.80 -5.08
CA ASP A 102 -16.49 -14.00 -4.20
C ASP A 102 -15.16 -13.91 -4.98
N GLU A 103 -15.13 -14.48 -6.19
CA GLU A 103 -13.95 -14.41 -7.05
C GLU A 103 -13.61 -12.96 -7.45
N ASP A 104 -14.58 -12.18 -7.92
CA ASP A 104 -14.34 -10.79 -8.30
C ASP A 104 -13.98 -9.93 -7.08
N ALA A 105 -14.58 -10.19 -5.92
CA ALA A 105 -14.28 -9.50 -4.68
C ALA A 105 -12.83 -9.76 -4.23
N ILE A 106 -12.37 -11.02 -4.24
CA ILE A 106 -10.99 -11.39 -3.89
C ILE A 106 -10.00 -10.72 -4.86
N ARG A 107 -10.29 -10.76 -6.16
CA ARG A 107 -9.43 -10.15 -7.19
C ARG A 107 -9.35 -8.63 -7.03
N LEU A 108 -10.48 -7.96 -6.78
CA LEU A 108 -10.52 -6.52 -6.55
C LEU A 108 -9.74 -6.15 -5.29
N MET A 109 -9.96 -6.87 -4.19
CA MET A 109 -9.26 -6.62 -2.93
C MET A 109 -7.74 -6.80 -3.05
N THR A 110 -7.31 -7.82 -3.78
CA THR A 110 -5.89 -8.08 -4.07
C THR A 110 -5.28 -6.95 -4.91
N ALA A 111 -5.99 -6.51 -5.96
CA ALA A 111 -5.55 -5.42 -6.83
C ALA A 111 -5.44 -4.09 -6.07
N LEU A 112 -6.46 -3.75 -5.29
CA LEU A 112 -6.49 -2.55 -4.44
C LEU A 112 -5.34 -2.56 -3.43
N SER A 113 -5.15 -3.68 -2.73
CA SER A 113 -4.10 -3.81 -1.72
C SER A 113 -2.71 -3.67 -2.35
N THR A 114 -2.46 -4.38 -3.46
CA THR A 114 -1.16 -4.34 -4.16
C THR A 114 -0.84 -2.93 -4.65
N LEU A 115 -1.84 -2.22 -5.19
CA LEU A 115 -1.69 -0.86 -5.67
C LEU A 115 -1.34 0.11 -4.53
N CYS A 116 -2.12 0.09 -3.43
CA CYS A 116 -1.94 1.04 -2.33
C CYS A 116 -0.61 0.79 -1.60
N LEU A 117 -0.24 -0.47 -1.41
CA LEU A 117 1.03 -0.86 -0.80
C LEU A 117 2.24 -0.54 -1.71
N GLY A 118 2.08 -0.69 -3.02
CA GLY A 118 3.05 -0.23 -4.01
C GLY A 118 3.27 1.29 -3.94
N HIS A 119 2.18 2.07 -3.88
CA HIS A 119 2.25 3.52 -3.72
C HIS A 119 2.96 3.93 -2.43
N ALA A 120 2.64 3.28 -1.29
CA ALA A 120 3.30 3.58 -0.02
C ALA A 120 4.82 3.34 -0.06
N ARG A 121 5.28 2.30 -0.77
CA ARG A 121 6.71 2.02 -1.00
C ARG A 121 7.36 3.06 -1.89
N ASP A 122 6.72 3.40 -2.99
CA ASP A 122 7.20 4.44 -3.90
C ASP A 122 7.40 5.77 -3.16
N LEU A 123 6.44 6.14 -2.30
CA LEU A 123 6.51 7.35 -1.48
C LEU A 123 7.69 7.28 -0.50
N ALA A 124 7.86 6.17 0.21
CA ALA A 124 8.98 5.99 1.13
C ALA A 124 10.34 6.04 0.42
N GLN A 125 10.43 5.48 -0.79
CA GLN A 125 11.65 5.55 -1.59
C GLN A 125 11.93 6.98 -2.08
N ALA A 126 10.90 7.71 -2.53
CA ALA A 126 11.02 9.11 -2.95
C ALA A 126 11.45 10.04 -1.80
N HIS A 127 10.97 9.79 -0.58
CA HIS A 127 11.40 10.54 0.61
C HIS A 127 12.86 10.29 0.98
N LYS A 128 13.37 9.07 0.78
CA LYS A 128 14.78 8.75 1.03
C LYS A 128 15.71 9.45 0.05
N GLU A 129 15.34 9.48 -1.24
CA GLU A 129 16.17 10.04 -2.30
C GLU A 129 15.34 10.79 -3.34
N VAL A 130 15.13 12.10 -3.13
CA VAL A 130 14.37 12.97 -4.06
C VAL A 130 14.91 12.91 -5.49
N ALA A 131 16.24 12.78 -5.64
CA ALA A 131 16.90 12.64 -6.94
C ALA A 131 16.49 11.38 -7.71
N GLN A 132 15.98 10.35 -7.04
CA GLN A 132 15.50 9.10 -7.63
C GLN A 132 14.00 9.12 -7.95
N THR A 133 13.32 10.26 -7.78
CA THR A 133 11.92 10.37 -8.23
C THR A 133 11.83 10.23 -9.74
N ARG A 134 10.76 9.60 -10.24
CA ARG A 134 10.48 9.40 -11.67
C ARG A 134 10.67 10.66 -12.51
N ARG A 135 10.26 11.83 -11.97
CA ARG A 135 10.44 13.13 -12.62
C ARG A 135 11.91 13.49 -12.80
N HIS A 136 12.70 13.45 -11.73
CA HIS A 136 14.13 13.81 -11.79
C HIS A 136 14.92 12.82 -12.65
N LEU A 137 14.60 11.52 -12.57
CA LEU A 137 15.18 10.50 -13.44
C LEU A 137 14.89 10.77 -14.91
N LEU A 138 13.63 11.08 -15.26
CA LEU A 138 13.26 11.40 -16.64
C LEU A 138 14.00 12.63 -17.15
N GLN A 139 14.08 13.70 -16.36
CA GLN A 139 14.80 14.93 -16.71
C GLN A 139 16.30 14.67 -16.92
N SER A 140 16.91 13.85 -16.06
CA SER A 140 18.32 13.46 -16.16
C SER A 140 18.60 12.67 -17.44
N VAL A 141 17.75 11.68 -17.75
CA VAL A 141 17.89 10.84 -18.96
C VAL A 141 17.70 11.67 -20.23
N LEU A 142 16.71 12.56 -20.28
CA LEU A 142 16.50 13.45 -21.42
C LEU A 142 17.69 14.40 -21.63
N SER A 143 18.25 14.94 -20.53
CA SER A 143 19.43 15.81 -20.61
C SER A 143 20.68 15.08 -21.11
N ALA A 144 20.83 13.80 -20.76
CA ALA A 144 21.94 12.96 -21.21
C ALA A 144 21.83 12.53 -22.69
N GLN A 145 20.63 12.61 -23.28
CA GLN A 145 20.35 12.23 -24.67
C GLN A 145 19.96 13.44 -25.53
N ALA A 146 20.59 14.60 -25.29
CA ALA A 146 20.23 15.88 -25.92
C ALA A 146 20.26 15.88 -27.46
N ASP A 147 21.02 14.97 -28.09
CA ASP A 147 21.08 14.82 -29.55
C ASP A 147 19.90 14.02 -30.13
N CYS A 148 19.06 13.41 -29.28
CA CYS A 148 17.87 12.66 -29.65
C CYS A 148 16.60 13.46 -29.30
N THR A 149 15.52 13.26 -30.06
CA THR A 149 14.24 13.91 -29.81
C THR A 149 13.19 12.91 -29.34
N PHE A 150 12.57 13.21 -28.19
CA PHE A 150 11.52 12.38 -27.58
C PHE A 150 10.30 13.25 -27.28
N PRO A 151 9.51 13.64 -28.31
CA PRO A 151 8.51 14.71 -28.19
C PRO A 151 7.45 14.45 -27.11
N ASN A 152 7.10 13.19 -26.87
CA ASN A 152 6.18 12.83 -25.78
C ASN A 152 6.83 12.95 -24.41
N LEU A 153 8.07 12.47 -24.24
CA LEU A 153 8.77 12.48 -22.96
C LEU A 153 9.18 13.89 -22.55
N GLU A 154 9.62 14.71 -23.52
CA GLU A 154 9.91 16.13 -23.32
C GLU A 154 8.65 16.90 -22.89
N ARG A 155 7.54 16.68 -23.59
CA ARG A 155 6.24 17.28 -23.22
C ARG A 155 5.76 16.81 -21.85
N ILE A 156 5.94 15.53 -21.51
CA ILE A 156 5.53 14.99 -20.20
C ILE A 156 6.43 15.53 -19.07
N ALA A 157 7.74 15.61 -19.30
CA ALA A 157 8.70 16.11 -18.32
C ALA A 157 8.45 17.58 -17.94
N SER A 158 7.86 18.37 -18.85
CA SER A 158 7.51 19.78 -18.58
C SER A 158 6.22 19.96 -17.79
N LEU A 159 5.32 18.96 -17.75
CA LEU A 159 4.06 19.03 -16.98
C LEU A 159 4.28 19.03 -15.47
N GLY A 160 5.39 18.47 -15.00
CA GLY A 160 5.75 18.46 -13.59
C GLY A 160 4.79 17.69 -12.68
N VAL A 161 4.06 16.71 -13.22
CA VAL A 161 3.13 15.86 -12.46
C VAL A 161 3.89 15.10 -11.36
N ASP A 162 3.41 15.23 -10.13
CA ASP A 162 3.94 14.49 -8.99
C ASP A 162 3.17 13.18 -8.78
N THR A 163 3.84 12.07 -9.11
CA THR A 163 3.31 10.70 -8.96
C THR A 163 3.55 10.10 -7.57
N TYR A 164 4.06 10.88 -6.61
CA TYR A 164 4.28 10.47 -5.22
C TYR A 164 3.32 11.21 -4.27
N SER A 165 2.26 11.80 -4.81
CA SER A 165 1.27 12.58 -4.09
C SER A 165 0.03 11.77 -3.72
N SER A 166 -0.77 12.30 -2.79
CA SER A 166 -2.08 11.72 -2.43
C SER A 166 -3.06 11.68 -3.61
N GLU A 167 -2.87 12.59 -4.56
CA GLU A 167 -3.61 12.73 -5.80
C GLU A 167 -3.33 11.53 -6.72
N GLN A 168 -2.09 11.03 -6.75
CA GLN A 168 -1.76 9.81 -7.49
C GLN A 168 -2.45 8.58 -6.88
N LEU A 169 -2.48 8.45 -5.55
CA LEU A 169 -3.20 7.36 -4.89
C LEU A 169 -4.69 7.44 -5.22
N THR A 170 -5.28 8.62 -5.07
CA THR A 170 -6.71 8.88 -5.36
C THR A 170 -7.04 8.50 -6.81
N PHE A 171 -6.26 9.00 -7.78
CA PHE A 171 -6.41 8.66 -9.19
C PHE A 171 -6.40 7.14 -9.43
N SER A 172 -5.48 6.45 -8.77
CA SER A 172 -5.27 5.02 -8.97
C SER A 172 -6.40 4.18 -8.34
N VAL A 173 -6.92 4.60 -7.18
CA VAL A 173 -8.09 3.97 -6.53
C VAL A 173 -9.36 4.20 -7.33
N GLU A 174 -9.60 5.43 -7.82
CA GLU A 174 -10.75 5.71 -8.68
C GLU A 174 -10.72 4.88 -9.98
N LEU A 175 -9.56 4.73 -10.60
CA LEU A 175 -9.39 3.90 -11.79
C LEU A 175 -9.80 2.43 -11.53
N LEU A 176 -9.45 1.88 -10.37
CA LEU A 176 -9.88 0.54 -9.96
C LEU A 176 -11.40 0.47 -9.71
N ILE A 177 -11.96 1.48 -9.03
CA ILE A 177 -13.41 1.56 -8.75
C ILE A 177 -14.22 1.66 -10.04
N GLU A 178 -13.78 2.46 -11.01
CA GLU A 178 -14.43 2.59 -12.31
C GLU A 178 -14.39 1.27 -13.08
N GLY A 179 -13.22 0.61 -13.14
CA GLY A 179 -13.07 -0.69 -13.78
C GLY A 179 -13.92 -1.78 -13.12
N ALA A 180 -13.99 -1.79 -11.79
CA ALA A 180 -14.84 -2.70 -11.02
C ALA A 180 -16.33 -2.44 -11.25
N SER A 181 -16.74 -1.17 -11.31
CA SER A 181 -18.13 -0.76 -11.59
C SER A 181 -18.59 -1.28 -12.95
N GLU A 182 -17.75 -1.14 -13.98
CA GLU A 182 -18.05 -1.62 -15.33
C GLU A 182 -18.14 -3.15 -15.38
N LYS A 183 -17.22 -3.86 -14.70
CA LYS A 183 -17.28 -5.32 -14.57
C LYS A 183 -18.57 -5.78 -13.91
N LEU A 184 -18.93 -5.19 -12.77
CA LEU A 184 -20.15 -5.49 -12.03
C LEU A 184 -21.40 -5.25 -12.87
N GLY A 185 -21.43 -4.15 -13.64
CA GLY A 185 -22.52 -3.82 -14.56
C GLY A 185 -22.70 -4.84 -15.68
N ARG A 186 -21.61 -5.47 -16.16
CA ARG A 186 -21.68 -6.54 -17.17
C ARG A 186 -22.17 -7.86 -16.59
N THR A 187 -21.75 -8.21 -15.38
CA THR A 187 -22.20 -9.43 -14.68
C THR A 187 -23.70 -9.39 -14.40
N ARG A 188 -24.25 -8.22 -14.01
CA ARG A 188 -25.69 -8.04 -13.77
C ARG A 188 -26.58 -8.08 -15.03
N LYS A 189 -25.99 -7.93 -16.22
CA LYS A 189 -26.72 -7.95 -17.51
C LYS A 189 -26.76 -9.35 -18.15
N ARG A 190 -26.04 -10.31 -17.59
CA ARG A 190 -26.06 -11.73 -18.02
C ARG A 190 -27.01 -12.51 -17.15
#